data_AF-A0A7R8UD37-F1
#
_entry.id   AF-A0A7R8UD37-F1
#
_cell.length_a   1.000
_cell.length_b   1.000
_cell.length_c   1.000
_cell.angle_alpha   90.00
_cell.angle_beta   90.00
_cell.angle_gamma   90.00
#
_symmetry.space_group_name_H-M   'P 1'
#
loop_
_entity.id
_entity.type
_entity.pdbx_description
1 polymer ?
#
loop_
_entity_poly.entity_id
_entity_poly.type
_entity_poly.pdbx_seq_one_letter_code
_entity_poly.pdbx_strand_id
1 'polypeptide(L)'
;MIVRWLFFVSFLFLTLFQFSRGHVALTFPPARKYDLDFLDNSRTKPPCGMPKGDIRTSFLSGSSFNVTWHLAYPHRVSITVIS
;
A
#
# COMPACT_ATOMS: atom_id res chain seq x y z
N MET A 1 22.14 -31.42 -19.96
CA MET A 1 21.16 -30.46 -20.54
C MET A 1 20.14 -29.95 -19.50
N ILE A 2 19.56 -30.83 -18.67
CA ILE A 2 18.58 -30.50 -17.62
C ILE A 2 19.08 -29.54 -16.52
N VAL A 3 20.31 -29.73 -16.03
CA VAL A 3 20.85 -28.90 -14.93
C VAL A 3 20.96 -27.42 -15.32
N ARG A 4 21.25 -27.13 -16.59
CA ARG A 4 21.34 -25.77 -17.12
C ARG A 4 19.97 -25.07 -17.17
N TRP A 5 18.90 -25.82 -17.39
CA TRP A 5 17.53 -25.32 -17.34
C TRP A 5 17.09 -24.99 -15.92
N LEU A 6 17.47 -25.83 -14.94
CA LEU A 6 17.16 -25.58 -13.53
C LEU A 6 17.79 -24.28 -13.04
N PHE A 7 19.03 -23.98 -13.42
CA PHE A 7 19.68 -22.71 -13.10
C PHE A 7 18.97 -21.50 -13.74
N PHE A 8 18.53 -21.62 -14.99
CA PHE A 8 17.77 -20.56 -15.67
C PHE A 8 16.41 -20.30 -15.02
N VAL A 9 15.68 -21.36 -14.68
CA VAL A 9 14.37 -21.26 -14.01
C VAL A 9 14.54 -20.67 -12.60
N SER A 10 15.55 -21.10 -11.85
CA SER A 10 15.85 -20.55 -10.53
C SER A 10 16.22 -19.06 -10.60
N PHE A 11 17.02 -18.66 -11.59
CA PHE A 11 17.39 -17.25 -11.78
C PHE A 11 16.19 -16.39 -12.16
N LEU A 12 15.32 -16.88 -13.06
CA LEU A 12 14.08 -16.20 -13.43
C LEU A 12 13.11 -16.06 -12.25
N PHE A 13 13.02 -17.08 -11.39
CA PHE A 13 12.15 -17.03 -10.23
C PHE A 13 12.62 -15.98 -9.20
N LEU A 14 13.93 -15.85 -9.00
CA LEU A 14 14.51 -14.87 -8.06
C LEU A 14 14.29 -13.41 -8.49
N THR A 15 14.21 -13.11 -9.79
CA THR A 15 13.99 -11.73 -10.26
C THR A 15 12.53 -11.28 -10.19
N LEU A 16 11.59 -12.23 -10.06
CA LEU A 16 10.15 -11.94 -9.98
C LEU A 16 9.68 -11.56 -8.57
N PHE A 17 10.47 -11.85 -7.53
CA PHE A 17 10.16 -11.44 -6.15
C PHE A 17 10.67 -10.03 -5.86
N GLN A 18 9.91 -9.02 -6.29
CA GLN A 18 10.09 -7.65 -5.81
C GLN A 18 9.14 -7.42 -4.63
N PHE A 19 9.65 -7.45 -3.40
CA PHE A 19 8.93 -6.96 -2.24
C PHE A 19 9.01 -5.43 -2.22
N SER A 20 7.89 -4.73 -2.42
CA SER A 20 7.83 -3.29 -2.19
C SER A 20 7.31 -2.99 -0.78
N ARG A 21 8.04 -2.14 -0.06
CA ARG A 21 7.58 -1.46 1.16
C ARG A 21 7.67 0.03 0.87
N GLY A 22 6.57 0.60 0.40
CA GLY A 22 6.44 2.05 0.25
C GLY A 22 5.59 2.61 1.39
N HIS A 23 6.01 3.73 1.98
CA HIS A 23 5.28 4.43 3.04
C HIS A 23 4.42 5.52 2.42
N VAL A 24 3.11 5.46 2.57
CA VAL A 24 2.24 6.55 2.11
C VAL A 24 1.32 6.90 3.26
N ALA A 25 1.36 8.15 3.72
CA ALA A 25 0.45 8.67 4.73
C ALA A 25 -0.68 9.45 4.05
N LEU A 26 -1.93 9.03 4.26
CA LEU A 26 -3.09 9.67 3.64
C LEU A 26 -3.42 10.98 4.36
N THR A 27 -3.33 12.12 3.66
CA THR A 27 -3.58 13.43 4.26
C THR A 27 -5.01 13.91 4.03
N PHE A 28 -5.61 13.59 2.87
CA PHE A 28 -7.03 13.83 2.61
C PHE A 28 -7.66 12.70 1.79
N PRO A 29 -8.82 12.15 2.22
CA PRO A 29 -9.45 12.36 3.54
C PRO A 29 -8.49 11.92 4.66
N PRO A 30 -8.61 12.48 5.89
CA PRO A 30 -7.66 12.17 6.95
C PRO A 30 -7.63 10.67 7.26
N ALA A 31 -6.43 10.13 7.47
CA ALA A 31 -6.23 8.76 7.92
C ALA A 31 -6.92 8.49 9.28
N ARG A 32 -7.14 7.20 9.59
CA ARG A 32 -7.70 6.80 10.89
C ARG A 32 -6.74 7.14 12.02
N LYS A 33 -7.29 7.31 13.22
CA LYS A 33 -6.48 7.66 14.39
C LYS A 33 -5.42 6.60 14.67
N TYR A 34 -4.28 7.20 15.03
CA TYR A 34 -2.91 6.74 14.91
C TYR A 34 -2.55 6.57 13.43
N ASP A 35 -2.35 7.71 12.77
CA ASP A 35 -1.80 7.82 11.41
C ASP A 35 -0.31 7.48 11.47
N LEU A 36 -0.03 6.19 11.64
CA LEU A 36 1.32 5.66 11.79
C LEU A 36 1.91 5.35 10.41
N ASP A 37 3.16 5.74 10.21
CA ASP A 37 3.91 5.47 8.97
C ASP A 37 4.21 3.97 8.74
N PHE A 38 4.08 3.15 9.79
CA PHE A 38 4.40 1.72 9.78
C PHE A 38 3.27 0.89 10.39
N LEU A 39 2.66 0.06 9.56
CA LEU A 39 1.73 -0.99 9.96
C LEU A 39 2.31 -2.31 9.48
N ASP A 40 2.65 -3.20 10.42
CA ASP A 40 3.15 -4.52 10.07
C ASP A 40 2.00 -5.51 9.86
N ASN A 41 2.20 -6.48 8.97
CA ASN A 41 1.18 -7.47 8.61
C ASN A 41 0.90 -8.48 9.74
N SER A 42 1.72 -8.54 10.79
CA SER A 42 1.55 -9.48 11.90
C SER A 42 0.61 -8.94 12.99
N ARG A 43 0.60 -7.62 13.18
CA ARG A 43 -0.17 -6.93 14.24
C ARG A 43 -1.40 -6.21 13.72
N THR A 44 -1.48 -5.93 12.42
CA THR A 44 -2.55 -5.12 11.83
C THR A 44 -3.40 -5.94 10.86
N LYS A 45 -4.69 -5.62 10.77
CA LYS A 45 -5.66 -6.36 9.95
C LYS A 45 -6.12 -5.53 8.74
N PRO A 46 -6.29 -6.13 7.56
CA PRO A 46 -6.84 -5.43 6.40
C PRO A 46 -8.29 -4.98 6.65
N PRO A 47 -8.81 -3.97 5.91
CA PRO A 47 -8.13 -3.27 4.81
C PRO A 47 -7.24 -2.10 5.27
N CYS A 48 -7.50 -1.50 6.44
CA CYS A 48 -6.84 -0.24 6.85
C CYS A 48 -5.77 -0.39 7.93
N GLY A 49 -5.61 -1.58 8.53
CA GLY A 49 -4.65 -1.82 9.61
C GLY A 49 -4.96 -1.17 10.97
N MET A 50 -5.82 -0.14 11.01
CA MET A 50 -6.23 0.59 12.22
C MET A 50 -7.72 0.48 12.55
N PRO A 51 -8.10 0.49 13.86
CA PRO A 51 -9.50 0.53 14.30
C PRO A 51 -10.29 1.69 13.68
N LYS A 52 -11.60 1.52 13.50
CA LYS A 52 -12.47 2.61 13.01
C LYS A 52 -12.41 3.78 13.99
N GLY A 53 -12.16 4.98 13.47
CA GLY A 53 -12.25 6.23 14.23
C GLY A 53 -13.61 6.90 14.06
N ASP A 54 -13.76 8.05 14.72
CA ASP A 54 -15.02 8.80 14.75
C ASP A 54 -15.13 9.84 13.62
N ILE A 55 -14.01 10.26 13.06
CA ILE A 55 -13.96 11.24 11.97
C ILE A 55 -14.40 10.57 10.67
N ARG A 56 -15.36 11.20 9.97
CA ARG A 56 -15.85 10.76 8.67
C ARG A 56 -15.84 11.93 7.69
N THR A 57 -15.37 11.66 6.48
CA THR A 57 -15.50 12.58 5.35
C THR A 57 -16.65 12.11 4.48
N SER A 58 -17.60 13.00 4.20
CA SER A 58 -18.73 12.70 3.33
C SER A 58 -18.50 13.30 1.95
N PHE A 59 -18.80 12.54 0.91
CA PHE A 59 -18.68 12.97 -0.47
C PHE A 59 -20.04 12.89 -1.16
N LEU A 60 -20.28 13.81 -2.10
CA LEU A 60 -21.46 13.73 -2.94
C LEU A 60 -21.26 12.58 -3.94
N SER A 61 -22.25 11.70 -4.05
CA SER A 61 -22.19 10.57 -4.99
C SER A 61 -22.00 11.08 -6.43
N GLY A 62 -21.05 10.49 -7.16
CA GLY A 62 -20.72 10.88 -8.54
C GLY A 62 -19.87 12.15 -8.66
N SER A 63 -19.55 12.82 -7.55
CA SER A 63 -18.63 13.97 -7.56
C SER A 63 -17.17 13.52 -7.61
N SER A 64 -16.34 14.29 -8.31
CA SER A 64 -14.88 14.14 -8.23
C SER A 64 -14.37 14.77 -6.94
N PHE A 65 -13.41 14.12 -6.29
CA PHE A 65 -12.69 14.68 -5.16
C PHE A 65 -11.20 14.39 -5.30
N ASN A 66 -10.38 15.29 -4.78
CA ASN A 66 -8.93 15.12 -4.77
C ASN A 66 -8.55 14.29 -3.56
N VAL A 67 -7.75 13.24 -3.78
CA VAL A 67 -7.11 12.47 -2.71
C VAL A 67 -5.68 12.95 -2.60
N THR A 68 -5.24 13.26 -1.38
CA THR A 68 -3.86 13.69 -1.14
C THR A 68 -3.18 12.79 -0.14
N TRP A 69 -1.89 12.59 -0.35
CA TRP A 69 -1.04 11.80 0.52
C TRP A 69 0.36 12.41 0.59
N HIS A 70 1.08 12.05 1.64
CA HIS A 70 2.47 12.41 1.84
C HIS A 70 3.37 11.18 1.71
N LEU A 71 4.51 11.37 1.05
CA LEU A 71 5.53 10.34 0.83
C LEU A 71 6.89 11.01 1.08
N ALA A 72 7.56 10.62 2.16
CA ALA A 72 8.83 11.23 2.54
C ALA A 72 9.94 11.04 1.49
N TYR A 73 9.94 9.88 0.82
CA TYR A 73 10.87 9.57 -0.27
C TYR A 73 10.13 8.87 -1.43
N PRO A 74 10.19 9.38 -2.66
CA PRO A 74 9.49 8.79 -3.80
C PRO A 74 9.96 7.35 -4.11
N HIS A 75 9.06 6.39 -3.94
CA HIS A 75 9.25 4.99 -4.35
C HIS A 75 8.38 4.65 -5.55
N ARG A 76 8.75 3.61 -6.32
CA ARG A 76 7.91 3.07 -7.40
C ARG A 76 6.79 2.22 -6.79
N VAL A 77 5.68 2.87 -6.47
CA VAL A 77 4.48 2.24 -5.89
C VAL A 77 3.24 2.56 -6.74
N SER A 78 2.25 1.68 -6.72
CA SER A 78 0.92 1.95 -7.26
C SER A 78 -0.05 2.19 -6.11
N ILE A 79 -0.90 3.20 -6.23
CA ILE A 79 -1.93 3.53 -5.24
C ILE A 79 -3.28 3.24 -5.87
N THR A 80 -4.12 2.48 -5.17
CA THR A 80 -5.50 2.18 -5.57
C THR A 80 -6.43 2.65 -4.48
N VAL A 81 -7.41 3.49 -4.86
CA VAL A 81 -8.47 3.95 -3.97
C VAL A 81 -9.68 3.06 -4.18
N ILE A 82 -10.16 2.43 -3.11
CA ILE A 82 -11.40 1.64 -3.10
C ILE A 82 -12.44 2.43 -2.29
N SER A 83 -13.63 2.63 -2.88
CA SER A 83 -14.77 3.31 -2.25
C SER A 83 -15.93 2.34 -2.08
#